data_AF-A0A9X8YMU5-F1
#
_entry.id   AF-A0A9X8YMU5-F1
#
_cell.length_a   1.000
_cell.length_b   1.000
_cell.length_c   1.000
_cell.angle_alpha   90.00
_cell.angle_beta   90.00
_cell.angle_gamma   90.00
#
_symmetry.space_group_name_H-M   'P 1'
#
loop_
_entity.id
_entity.type
_entity.pdbx_description
1 polymer ?
#
loop_
_entity_poly.entity_id
_entity_poly.type
_entity_poly.pdbx_seq_one_letter_code
_entity_poly.pdbx_strand_id
1 'polypeptide(L)' 'MSQPRPTLSSPSRECPVVDGVRQIQRIAVRNAEVGGIPINRALPTRERRTVGAWCFLDH' A
#
# COMPACT_ATOMS: atom_id res chain seq x y z
N MET A 1 30.60 22.10 -11.45
CA MET A 1 29.27 22.07 -12.09
C MET A 1 28.53 20.84 -11.58
N SER A 2 27.76 20.97 -10.50
CA SER A 2 26.95 19.85 -9.98
C SER A 2 25.70 19.73 -10.84
N GLN A 3 25.56 18.62 -11.56
CA GLN A 3 24.33 18.28 -12.27
C GLN A 3 23.19 18.18 -11.25
N PRO A 4 22.01 18.77 -11.51
CA PRO A 4 20.85 18.61 -10.63
C PRO A 4 20.37 17.15 -10.67
N ARG A 5 20.09 16.60 -9.49
CA ARG A 5 19.46 15.27 -9.33
C ARG A 5 18.11 15.30 -10.05
N PRO A 6 17.80 14.34 -10.96
CA PRO A 6 16.48 14.30 -11.57
C PRO A 6 15.46 14.04 -10.48
N THR A 7 14.70 15.10 -10.13
CA THR A 7 13.47 14.95 -9.38
C THR A 7 12.50 14.26 -10.32
N LEU A 8 12.38 12.94 -10.20
CA LEU A 8 11.20 12.24 -10.70
C LEU A 8 10.00 12.81 -9.96
N SER A 9 9.41 13.88 -10.48
CA SER A 9 8.02 14.22 -10.21
C SER A 9 7.19 13.13 -10.90
N SER A 10 7.18 11.94 -10.31
CA SER A 10 6.36 10.84 -10.77
C SER A 10 4.90 11.31 -10.70
N PRO A 11 4.06 11.10 -11.72
CA PRO A 11 2.62 11.21 -11.54
C PRO A 11 2.28 10.17 -10.47
N SER A 12 2.02 10.63 -9.24
CA SER A 12 1.94 9.82 -8.01
C SER A 12 0.81 8.79 -7.98
N ARG A 13 0.10 8.63 -9.10
CA ARG A 13 -1.05 7.75 -9.29
C ARG A 13 -0.74 6.48 -10.10
N GLU A 14 0.41 6.42 -10.78
CA GLU A 14 0.74 5.26 -11.59
C GLU A 14 1.48 4.21 -10.76
N CYS A 15 0.93 2.99 -10.73
CA CYS A 15 1.62 1.84 -10.17
C CYS A 15 2.93 1.63 -10.95
N PRO A 16 4.09 1.53 -10.28
CA PRO A 16 5.37 1.43 -10.97
C PRO A 16 5.41 0.19 -11.87
N VAL A 17 6.05 0.35 -13.02
CA VAL A 17 6.32 -0.73 -13.98
C VAL A 17 7.80 -1.07 -13.89
N VAL A 18 8.13 -2.31 -13.56
CA VAL A 18 9.50 -2.85 -13.51
C VAL A 18 9.56 -3.99 -14.51
N ASP A 19 10.52 -3.94 -15.44
CA ASP A 19 10.71 -4.93 -16.52
C ASP A 19 9.42 -5.20 -17.33
N GLY A 20 8.62 -4.15 -17.57
CA GLY A 20 7.34 -4.26 -18.29
C GLY A 20 6.16 -4.75 -17.45
N VAL A 21 6.36 -5.03 -16.15
CA VAL A 21 5.32 -5.57 -15.25
C VAL A 21 4.87 -4.54 -14.21
N ARG A 22 3.56 -4.32 -14.09
CA ARG A 22 2.97 -3.49 -13.03
C ARG A 22 3.12 -4.16 -11.67
N GLN A 23 3.61 -3.41 -10.69
CA GLN A 23 3.83 -3.91 -9.32
C GLN A 23 2.54 -3.92 -8.49
N ILE A 24 1.59 -4.77 -8.87
CA ILE A 24 0.30 -4.93 -8.16
C ILE A 24 0.45 -6.06 -7.13
N GLN A 25 0.03 -5.79 -5.89
CA GLN A 25 -0.06 -6.81 -4.85
C GLN A 25 -1.51 -7.03 -4.45
N ARG A 26 -1.93 -8.30 -4.39
CA ARG A 26 -3.19 -8.70 -3.77
C ARG A 26 -2.90 -9.20 -2.36
N ILE A 27 -3.58 -8.65 -1.37
CA ILE A 27 -3.52 -9.09 0.02
C ILE A 27 -4.88 -9.69 0.41
N ALA A 28 -4.85 -10.80 1.15
CA ALA A 28 -6.06 -11.36 1.73
C ALA A 28 -6.44 -10.54 2.97
N VAL A 29 -7.74 -10.29 3.11
CA VAL A 29 -8.32 -9.66 4.31
C VAL A 29 -8.54 -10.74 5.36
N ARG A 30 -8.39 -10.40 6.64
CA ARG A 30 -8.62 -11.34 7.74
C ARG A 30 -9.80 -10.92 8.60
N ASN A 31 -10.51 -11.90 9.15
CA ASN A 31 -11.49 -11.65 10.20
C ASN A 31 -10.78 -11.16 11.48
N ALA A 32 -11.40 -10.21 12.15
CA ALA A 32 -11.02 -9.73 13.48
C ALA A 32 -12.26 -9.18 14.20
N GLU A 33 -12.09 -8.84 15.47
CA GLU A 33 -13.15 -8.24 16.27
C GLU A 33 -12.69 -6.93 16.91
N VAL A 34 -13.60 -5.97 17.01
CA VAL A 34 -13.42 -4.72 17.74
C VAL A 34 -14.64 -4.53 18.63
N GLY A 35 -14.44 -4.58 19.95
CA GLY A 35 -15.55 -4.45 20.91
C GLY A 35 -16.65 -5.51 20.74
N GLY A 36 -16.30 -6.71 20.26
CA GLY A 36 -17.26 -7.79 19.96
C GLY A 36 -17.97 -7.66 18.61
N ILE A 37 -17.61 -6.67 17.79
CA ILE A 37 -18.15 -6.51 16.43
C ILE A 37 -17.18 -7.18 15.45
N PRO A 38 -17.62 -8.17 14.65
CA PRO A 38 -16.80 -8.78 13.63
C PRO A 38 -16.53 -7.77 12.50
N ILE A 39 -15.27 -7.68 12.09
CA ILE A 39 -14.81 -6.84 11.00
C ILE A 39 -13.87 -7.61 10.08
N ASN A 40 -13.65 -7.05 8.90
CA ASN A 40 -12.69 -7.57 7.94
C ASN A 40 -11.50 -6.61 7.82
N ARG A 41 -10.39 -6.97 8.46
CA ARG A 41 -9.18 -6.13 8.55
C ARG A 41 -8.27 -6.31 7.36
N ALA A 42 -8.16 -5.25 6.54
CA ALA A 42 -7.28 -5.20 5.38
C ALA A 42 -5.87 -4.67 5.72
N LEU A 43 -5.75 -3.76 6.71
CA LEU A 43 -4.47 -3.30 7.25
C LEU A 43 -4.55 -3.13 8.79
N PRO A 44 -3.49 -3.48 9.55
CA PRO A 44 -2.26 -4.12 9.09
C PRO A 44 -2.42 -5.65 8.92
N THR A 45 -1.64 -6.19 7.99
CA THR A 45 -1.41 -7.63 7.79
C THR A 45 0.09 -7.94 7.84
N ARG A 46 0.46 -9.22 7.79
CA ARG A 46 1.88 -9.64 7.75
C ARG A 46 2.54 -9.20 6.44
N GLU A 47 1.77 -9.22 5.36
CA GLU A 47 2.18 -8.87 4.00
C GLU A 47 2.31 -7.36 3.79
N ARG A 48 1.50 -6.56 4.50
CA ARG A 48 1.47 -5.10 4.37
C ARG A 48 1.01 -4.42 5.66
N ARG A 49 1.85 -3.53 6.20
CA ARG A 49 1.52 -2.75 7.42
C ARG A 49 0.91 -1.39 7.12
N THR A 50 1.33 -0.74 6.03
CA THR A 50 0.87 0.60 5.65
C THR A 50 0.72 0.75 4.15
N VAL A 51 -0.13 1.69 3.72
CA VAL A 51 -0.19 2.21 2.34
C VAL A 51 -0.15 3.73 2.43
N GLY A 52 0.95 4.38 2.05
CA GLY A 52 1.14 5.80 2.32
C GLY A 52 0.99 6.12 3.82
N ALA A 53 0.13 7.07 4.16
CA ALA A 53 -0.18 7.44 5.55
C ALA A 53 -1.20 6.51 6.25
N TRP A 54 -1.81 5.58 5.51
CA TRP A 54 -2.83 4.68 6.05
C TRP A 54 -2.15 3.51 6.78
N CYS A 55 -2.33 3.41 8.09
CA CYS A 55 -1.81 2.32 8.92
C CYS A 55 -2.90 1.38 9.48
N PHE A 56 -4.16 1.67 9.16
CA PHE A 56 -5.31 0.88 9.59
C PHE A 56 -6.41 0.97 8.53
N LEU A 57 -7.05 -0.17 8.23
CA LEU A 57 -8.15 -0.24 7.26
C LEU A 57 -9.01 -1.46 7.58
N ASP A 58 -10.24 -1.20 8.03
CA ASP A 58 -11.29 -2.20 8.27
C ASP A 58 -12.47 -1.90 7.33
N HIS A 59 -13.25 -2.92 6.96
CA HIS A 59 -14.54 -2.78 6.28
C HIS A 59 -15.64 -3.58 6.99
#